data_AF-A0A7S3FXL1-F1
#
_entry.id   AF-A0A7S3FXL1-F1
#
_cell.length_a   1.000
_cell.length_b   1.000
_cell.length_c   1.000
_cell.angle_alpha   90.00
_cell.angle_beta   90.00
_cell.angle_gamma   90.00
#
_symmetry.space_group_name_H-M   'P 1'
#
loop_
_entity.id
_entity.type
_entity.pdbx_description
1 polymer ?
#
loop_
_entity_poly.entity_id
_entity_poly.type
_entity_poly.pdbx_seq_one_letter_code
_entity_poly.pdbx_strand_id
1 'polypeptide(L)'
;MDEIVKEIGLNNNCTFCGVFRRQALDRGAIMVKADKILTGHNADDIAETVYMNILRGDFFRLGKCVDIITAQQADDSGLPRAKPFKYTYEKEIVMYAHFKRLDYFSTECIYSPNAYRGYVRELIKDLEKIRPSTIIDIIHSAEQMKIDVQTVKFPKKMYCTRCGFVSSNELCKACVLLQGLNTGKAKQAIGRKKNDDQVKPID
;
A
#
# COMPACT_ATOMS: atom_id res chain seq x y z
N MET A 1 -7.40 13.90 10.53
CA MET A 1 -7.34 12.45 10.81
C MET A 1 -8.01 12.13 12.13
N ASP A 2 -7.77 12.93 13.16
CA ASP A 2 -8.36 12.74 14.48
C ASP A 2 -9.89 12.71 14.46
N GLU A 3 -10.52 13.55 13.64
CA GLU A 3 -11.98 13.51 13.40
C GLU A 3 -12.44 12.18 12.81
N ILE A 4 -11.70 11.62 11.85
CA ILE A 4 -12.00 10.30 11.28
C ILE A 4 -11.89 9.24 12.38
N VAL A 5 -10.84 9.30 13.21
CA VAL A 5 -10.62 8.36 14.32
C VAL A 5 -11.71 8.47 15.38
N LYS A 6 -12.20 9.68 15.69
CA LYS A 6 -13.34 9.88 16.61
C LYS A 6 -14.58 9.12 16.13
N GLU A 7 -14.82 9.09 14.82
CA GLU A 7 -15.99 8.44 14.23
C GLU A 7 -15.83 6.91 14.08
N ILE A 8 -14.68 6.44 13.56
CA ILE A 8 -14.50 5.02 13.21
C ILE A 8 -13.83 4.20 14.32
N GLY A 9 -13.19 4.86 15.29
CA GLY A 9 -12.32 4.27 16.29
C GLY A 9 -10.86 4.11 15.85
N LEU A 10 -10.07 3.41 16.67
CA LEU A 10 -8.63 3.22 16.46
C LEU A 10 -8.29 2.14 15.41
N ASN A 11 -9.27 1.32 15.04
CA ASN A 11 -9.08 0.24 14.08
C ASN A 11 -9.30 0.75 12.65
N ASN A 12 -8.48 0.27 11.71
CA ASN A 12 -8.59 0.55 10.27
C ASN A 12 -8.43 2.02 9.84
N ASN A 13 -8.11 2.95 10.74
CA ASN A 13 -7.87 4.36 10.43
C ASN A 13 -6.74 4.60 9.42
N CYS A 14 -5.69 3.78 9.45
CA CYS A 14 -4.58 3.82 8.51
C CYS A 14 -5.04 3.52 7.07
N THR A 15 -6.15 2.80 6.89
CA THR A 15 -6.76 2.59 5.57
C THR A 15 -7.25 3.89 4.98
N PHE A 16 -7.93 4.74 5.76
CA PHE A 16 -8.37 6.07 5.30
C PHE A 16 -7.18 6.95 4.97
N CYS A 17 -6.22 7.07 5.89
CA CYS A 17 -5.02 7.89 5.68
C CYS A 17 -4.27 7.46 4.40
N GLY A 18 -3.99 6.16 4.26
CA GLY A 18 -3.23 5.64 3.12
C GLY A 18 -3.97 5.72 1.79
N VAL A 19 -5.30 5.60 1.77
CA VAL A 19 -6.11 5.77 0.55
C VAL A 19 -6.18 7.24 0.13
N PHE A 20 -6.47 8.15 1.06
CA PHE A 20 -6.56 9.57 0.75
C PHE A 20 -5.21 10.19 0.42
N ARG A 21 -4.13 9.80 1.12
CA ARG A 21 -2.77 10.26 0.81
C ARG A 21 -2.35 9.89 -0.62
N ARG A 22 -2.64 8.66 -1.06
CA ARG A 22 -2.34 8.24 -2.44
C ARG A 22 -3.12 9.05 -3.46
N GLN A 23 -4.43 9.22 -3.26
CA GLN A 23 -5.25 10.01 -4.17
C GLN A 23 -4.81 11.49 -4.20
N ALA A 24 -4.43 12.06 -3.06
CA ALA A 24 -3.91 13.42 -2.98
C ALA A 24 -2.59 13.58 -3.77
N LEU A 25 -1.68 12.61 -3.65
CA LEU A 25 -0.45 12.57 -4.44
C LEU A 25 -0.74 12.47 -5.94
N ASP A 26 -1.67 11.60 -6.34
CA ASP A 26 -2.05 11.46 -7.76
C ASP A 26 -2.63 12.78 -8.32
N ARG A 27 -3.52 13.42 -7.57
CA ARG A 27 -4.10 14.72 -7.94
C ARG A 27 -3.03 15.81 -8.05
N GLY A 28 -2.19 15.94 -7.02
CA GLY A 28 -1.13 16.93 -7.00
C GLY A 28 -0.17 16.75 -8.17
N ALA A 29 0.20 15.50 -8.48
CA ALA A 29 1.11 15.21 -9.58
C ALA A 29 0.53 15.56 -10.95
N ILE A 30 -0.77 15.34 -11.17
CA ILE A 30 -1.47 15.79 -12.39
C ILE A 30 -1.50 17.32 -12.47
N MET A 31 -1.80 18.00 -11.36
CA MET A 31 -1.88 19.48 -11.33
C MET A 31 -0.55 20.14 -11.71
N VAL A 32 0.57 19.58 -11.27
CA VAL A 32 1.91 20.08 -11.60
C VAL A 32 2.48 19.48 -12.90
N LYS A 33 1.70 18.65 -13.61
CA LYS A 33 2.11 17.95 -14.83
C LYS A 33 3.41 17.15 -14.65
N ALA A 34 3.56 16.47 -13.52
CA ALA A 34 4.72 15.62 -13.27
C ALA A 34 4.72 14.39 -14.19
N ASP A 35 5.91 13.89 -14.54
CA ASP A 35 6.06 12.67 -15.33
C ASP A 35 6.06 11.39 -14.49
N LYS A 36 6.50 11.48 -13.22
CA LYS A 36 6.60 10.35 -12.28
C LYS A 36 6.47 10.80 -10.83
N ILE A 37 6.03 9.91 -9.95
CA ILE A 37 6.04 10.12 -8.48
C ILE A 37 7.15 9.27 -7.85
N LEU A 38 8.08 9.91 -7.14
CA LEU A 38 9.07 9.22 -6.33
C LEU A 38 8.55 9.08 -4.90
N THR A 39 8.68 7.88 -4.33
CA THR A 39 8.30 7.62 -2.93
C THR A 39 9.50 7.06 -2.17
N GLY A 40 9.63 7.45 -0.90
CA GLY A 40 10.75 7.07 -0.04
C GLY A 40 10.69 5.65 0.54
N HIS A 41 9.98 4.71 -0.10
CA HIS A 41 9.92 3.33 0.38
C HIS A 41 11.31 2.70 0.31
N ASN A 42 11.80 2.23 1.46
CA ASN A 42 13.13 1.65 1.63
C ASN A 42 13.09 0.11 1.61
N ALA A 43 14.23 -0.56 1.77
CA ALA A 43 14.30 -2.02 1.74
C ALA A 43 13.42 -2.68 2.83
N ASP A 44 13.41 -2.14 4.05
CA ASP A 44 12.57 -2.61 5.14
C ASP A 44 11.07 -2.54 4.79
N ASP A 45 10.60 -1.42 4.22
CA ASP A 45 9.21 -1.25 3.78
C ASP A 45 8.80 -2.29 2.72
N ILE A 46 9.71 -2.63 1.81
CA ILE A 46 9.45 -3.63 0.76
C ILE A 46 9.41 -5.02 1.37
N ALA A 47 10.35 -5.38 2.24
CA ALA A 47 10.36 -6.67 2.93
C ALA A 47 9.11 -6.87 3.78
N GLU A 48 8.69 -5.85 4.54
CA GLU A 48 7.41 -5.84 5.27
C GLU A 48 6.23 -6.09 4.33
N THR A 49 6.20 -5.41 3.18
CA THR A 49 5.12 -5.54 2.21
C THR A 49 5.08 -6.93 1.57
N VAL A 50 6.24 -7.50 1.21
CA VAL A 50 6.38 -8.87 0.71
C VAL A 50 5.82 -9.86 1.73
N TYR A 51 6.30 -9.79 2.98
CA TYR A 51 5.91 -10.71 4.02
C TYR A 51 4.40 -10.60 4.36
N MET A 52 3.88 -9.37 4.46
CA MET A 52 2.45 -9.13 4.63
C MET A 52 1.59 -9.74 3.51
N ASN A 53 2.04 -9.69 2.25
CA ASN A 53 1.29 -10.26 1.13
C ASN A 53 1.34 -11.80 1.13
N ILE A 54 2.47 -12.39 1.54
CA ILE A 54 2.58 -13.84 1.75
C ILE A 54 1.59 -14.31 2.83
N LEU A 55 1.60 -13.68 4.01
CA LEU A 55 0.71 -14.05 5.12
C LEU A 55 -0.78 -13.90 4.78
N ARG A 56 -1.12 -12.98 3.87
CA ARG A 56 -2.51 -12.75 3.40
C ARG A 56 -2.90 -13.63 2.22
N GLY A 57 -1.96 -14.37 1.62
CA GLY A 57 -2.17 -15.07 0.35
C GLY A 57 -2.51 -14.13 -0.82
N ASP A 58 -2.09 -12.85 -0.77
CA ASP A 58 -2.34 -11.87 -1.84
C ASP A 58 -1.24 -11.97 -2.92
N PHE A 59 -1.25 -13.07 -3.65
CA PHE A 59 -0.28 -13.36 -4.71
C PHE A 59 -0.32 -12.32 -5.85
N PHE A 60 -1.50 -11.74 -6.12
CA PHE A 60 -1.61 -10.66 -7.11
C PHE A 60 -0.71 -9.46 -6.76
N ARG A 61 -0.71 -9.04 -5.49
CA ARG A 61 0.14 -7.93 -5.05
C ARG A 61 1.59 -8.35 -4.87
N LEU A 62 1.83 -9.59 -4.46
CA LEU A 62 3.19 -10.10 -4.24
C LEU A 62 4.05 -9.95 -5.50
N GLY A 63 3.52 -10.33 -6.67
CA GLY A 63 4.27 -10.26 -7.94
C GLY A 63 4.60 -8.84 -8.43
N LYS A 64 3.95 -7.81 -7.88
CA LYS A 64 4.16 -6.40 -8.26
C LYS A 64 4.81 -5.55 -7.17
N CYS A 65 4.82 -6.03 -5.93
CA CYS A 65 5.23 -5.21 -4.79
C CYS A 65 6.73 -4.91 -4.78
N VAL A 66 7.52 -5.77 -5.43
CA VAL A 66 8.97 -5.61 -5.61
C VAL A 66 9.36 -4.77 -6.82
N ASP A 67 8.43 -4.35 -7.67
CA ASP A 67 8.78 -3.49 -8.81
C ASP A 67 9.37 -2.16 -8.31
N ILE A 68 10.52 -1.78 -8.89
CA ILE A 68 11.16 -0.48 -8.64
C ILE A 68 10.27 0.62 -9.20
N ILE A 69 9.76 0.42 -10.43
CA ILE A 69 8.86 1.32 -11.12
C ILE A 69 7.55 0.58 -11.36
N THR A 70 6.48 1.06 -10.76
CA THR A 70 5.12 0.58 -11.06
C THR A 70 4.60 1.35 -12.27
N ALA A 71 4.03 0.65 -13.26
CA ALA A 71 3.59 1.14 -14.58
C ALA A 71 4.73 1.31 -15.60
N GLN A 72 5.03 0.24 -16.35
CA GLN A 72 6.06 0.21 -17.40
C GLN A 72 5.50 0.26 -18.84
N GLN A 73 4.17 0.18 -19.03
CA GLN A 73 3.57 0.16 -20.36
C GLN A 73 2.81 1.46 -20.69
N ALA A 74 2.92 1.89 -21.95
CA ALA A 74 2.32 3.11 -22.49
C ALA A 74 0.78 3.17 -22.41
N ASP A 75 0.12 2.04 -22.20
CA ASP A 75 -1.34 1.94 -21.95
C ASP A 75 -1.73 2.19 -20.47
N ASP A 76 -0.74 2.39 -19.59
CA ASP A 76 -0.97 2.61 -18.18
C ASP A 76 -1.27 4.10 -17.91
N SER A 77 -2.53 4.50 -18.11
CA SER A 77 -3.07 5.83 -17.79
C SER A 77 -2.91 6.36 -16.36
N GLY A 78 -2.13 5.67 -15.51
CA GLY A 78 -1.74 6.13 -14.19
C GLY A 78 -0.32 6.68 -14.20
N LEU A 79 -0.06 7.71 -13.40
CA LEU A 79 1.27 8.28 -13.30
C LEU A 79 2.26 7.25 -12.71
N PRO A 80 3.38 6.92 -13.39
CA PRO A 80 4.33 5.94 -12.89
C PRO A 80 4.90 6.33 -11.53
N ARG A 81 5.09 5.33 -10.66
CA ARG A 81 5.69 5.54 -9.34
C ARG A 81 6.99 4.79 -9.24
N ALA A 82 8.01 5.41 -8.68
CA ALA A 82 9.29 4.76 -8.44
C ALA A 82 9.69 4.79 -6.97
N LYS A 83 10.52 3.81 -6.59
CA LYS A 83 11.04 3.62 -5.24
C LYS A 83 12.58 3.61 -5.29
N PRO A 84 13.23 4.79 -5.28
CA PRO A 84 14.68 4.89 -5.41
C PRO A 84 15.45 4.14 -4.32
N PHE A 85 14.86 4.01 -3.12
CA PHE A 85 15.48 3.38 -1.96
C PHE A 85 15.15 1.89 -1.80
N LYS A 86 14.62 1.21 -2.83
CA LYS A 86 14.22 -0.22 -2.74
C LYS A 86 15.30 -1.12 -2.12
N TYR A 87 16.58 -0.87 -2.38
CA TYR A 87 17.70 -1.67 -1.88
C TYR A 87 18.52 -0.97 -0.80
N THR A 88 18.03 0.14 -0.26
CA THR A 88 18.70 0.89 0.81
C THR A 88 17.99 0.61 2.13
N TYR A 89 18.73 0.22 3.16
CA TYR A 89 18.14 -0.05 4.46
C TYR A 89 17.69 1.24 5.14
N GLU A 90 16.64 1.17 5.96
CA GLU A 90 16.15 2.31 6.74
C GLU A 90 17.26 2.93 7.59
N LYS A 91 18.05 2.10 8.27
CA LYS A 91 19.17 2.55 9.12
C LYS A 91 20.23 3.36 8.34
N GLU A 92 20.47 3.01 7.08
CA GLU A 92 21.42 3.71 6.21
C GLU A 92 20.89 5.07 5.79
N ILE A 93 19.58 5.14 5.47
CA ILE A 93 18.91 6.41 5.14
C ILE A 93 18.92 7.35 6.34
N VAL A 94 18.60 6.86 7.54
CA VAL A 94 18.63 7.65 8.78
C VAL A 94 20.05 8.11 9.09
N MET A 95 21.04 7.22 8.97
CA MET A 95 22.45 7.58 9.17
C MET A 95 22.91 8.66 8.18
N TYR A 96 22.51 8.55 6.91
CA TYR A 96 22.83 9.54 5.88
C TYR A 96 22.16 10.90 6.18
N ALA A 97 20.87 10.90 6.55
CA ALA A 97 20.14 12.11 6.90
C ALA A 97 20.78 12.83 8.10
N HIS A 98 21.19 12.08 9.12
CA HIS A 98 21.91 12.62 10.27
C HIS A 98 23.29 13.19 9.89
N PHE A 99 24.08 12.45 9.10
CA PHE A 99 25.39 12.91 8.61
C PHE A 99 25.28 14.21 7.80
N LYS A 100 24.26 14.30 6.94
CA LYS A 100 23.99 15.49 6.13
C LYS A 100 23.25 16.60 6.88
N ARG A 101 22.86 16.38 8.15
CA ARG A 101 22.06 17.30 8.97
C ARG A 101 20.79 17.76 8.23
N LEU A 102 20.11 16.82 7.59
CA LEU A 102 18.84 17.09 6.94
C LEU A 102 17.75 17.26 8.01
N ASP A 103 16.85 18.20 7.80
CA ASP A 103 15.66 18.32 8.62
C ASP A 103 14.67 17.20 8.26
N TYR A 104 14.34 16.36 9.23
CA TYR A 104 13.34 15.31 9.07
C TYR A 104 12.52 15.11 10.35
N PHE A 105 11.29 14.63 10.18
CA PHE A 105 10.43 14.26 11.29
C PHE A 105 10.68 12.79 11.68
N SER A 106 11.10 12.56 12.92
CA SER A 106 11.24 11.23 13.51
C SER A 106 10.00 10.77 14.28
N THR A 107 9.00 11.64 14.44
CA THR A 107 7.78 11.33 15.19
C THR A 107 6.92 10.35 14.41
N GLU A 108 6.74 9.15 14.95
CA GLU A 108 5.80 8.18 14.41
C GLU A 108 4.35 8.62 14.63
N CYS A 109 3.46 8.16 13.74
CA CYS A 109 2.03 8.41 13.88
C CYS A 109 1.48 7.66 15.10
N ILE A 110 0.78 8.36 16.00
CA ILE A 110 0.14 7.80 17.21
C ILE A 110 -0.87 6.67 16.93
N TYR A 111 -1.36 6.57 15.68
CA TYR A 111 -2.29 5.54 15.25
C TYR A 111 -1.62 4.34 14.56
N SER A 112 -0.33 4.44 14.23
CA SER A 112 0.45 3.38 13.57
C SER A 112 0.57 2.08 14.37
N PRO A 113 0.73 2.09 15.71
CA PRO A 113 0.92 0.86 16.48
C PRO A 113 -0.24 -0.15 16.36
N ASN A 114 -1.46 0.32 16.10
CA ASN A 114 -2.62 -0.56 15.92
C ASN A 114 -2.70 -1.19 14.52
N ALA A 115 -1.76 -0.88 13.63
CA ALA A 115 -1.74 -1.42 12.28
C ALA A 115 -1.03 -2.78 12.23
N TYR A 116 -1.60 -3.72 11.48
CA TYR A 116 -1.03 -5.06 11.27
C TYR A 116 0.44 -5.07 10.82
N ARG A 117 0.89 -4.00 10.14
CA ARG A 117 2.27 -3.85 9.69
C ARG A 117 3.28 -3.84 10.86
N GLY A 118 2.90 -3.34 12.04
CA GLY A 118 3.78 -3.32 13.22
C GLY A 118 4.29 -4.71 13.60
N TYR A 119 3.40 -5.70 13.67
CA TYR A 119 3.78 -7.09 13.98
C TYR A 119 4.76 -7.69 12.96
N VAL A 120 4.57 -7.39 11.68
CA VAL A 120 5.49 -7.87 10.62
C VAL A 120 6.84 -7.19 10.72
N ARG A 121 6.87 -5.89 11.02
CA ARG A 121 8.12 -5.15 11.25
C ARG A 121 8.93 -5.75 12.38
N GLU A 122 8.30 -5.98 13.54
CA GLU A 122 8.96 -6.59 14.71
C GLU A 122 9.58 -7.94 14.36
N LEU A 123 8.81 -8.81 13.70
CA LEU A 123 9.30 -10.12 13.25
C LEU A 123 10.50 -10.00 12.30
N ILE A 124 10.44 -9.12 11.30
CA ILE A 124 11.56 -8.93 10.36
C ILE A 124 12.80 -8.40 11.09
N LYS A 125 12.64 -7.49 12.06
CA LYS A 125 13.76 -6.99 12.87
C LYS A 125 14.38 -8.09 13.72
N ASP A 126 13.59 -8.99 14.28
CA ASP A 126 14.13 -10.13 15.03
C ASP A 126 14.91 -11.11 14.14
N LEU A 127 14.44 -11.32 12.90
CA LEU A 127 15.18 -12.10 11.91
C LEU A 127 16.47 -11.38 11.44
N GLU A 128 16.43 -10.05 11.27
CA GLU A 128 17.61 -9.25 10.88
C GLU A 128 18.71 -9.32 11.94
N LYS A 129 18.36 -9.35 13.24
CA LYS A 129 19.33 -9.51 14.34
C LYS A 129 20.12 -10.82 14.24
N ILE A 130 19.48 -11.89 13.77
CA ILE A 130 20.12 -13.21 13.58
C ILE A 130 20.92 -13.22 12.28
N ARG A 131 20.32 -12.72 11.19
CA ARG A 131 20.91 -12.70 9.85
C ARG A 131 20.70 -11.31 9.22
N PRO A 132 21.76 -10.47 9.14
CA PRO A 132 21.65 -9.10 8.61
C PRO A 132 21.14 -9.00 7.16
N SER A 133 21.33 -10.06 6.35
CA SER A 133 20.87 -10.10 4.96
C SER A 133 19.37 -10.40 4.83
N THR A 134 18.65 -10.73 5.92
CA THR A 134 17.23 -11.14 5.88
C THR A 134 16.36 -10.22 5.02
N ILE A 135 16.49 -8.90 5.15
CA ILE A 135 15.67 -7.93 4.43
C ILE A 135 15.87 -8.08 2.91
N ILE A 136 17.13 -8.09 2.45
CA ILE A 136 17.45 -8.22 1.03
C ILE A 136 17.12 -9.64 0.53
N ASP A 137 17.36 -10.67 1.34
CA ASP A 137 17.02 -12.06 1.01
C ASP A 137 15.50 -12.23 0.78
N ILE A 138 14.65 -11.56 1.58
CA ILE A 138 13.18 -11.54 1.40
C ILE A 138 12.81 -10.86 0.07
N ILE A 139 13.41 -9.69 -0.23
CA ILE A 139 13.16 -8.97 -1.47
C ILE A 139 13.57 -9.83 -2.67
N HIS A 140 14.78 -10.39 -2.63
CA HIS A 140 15.32 -11.24 -3.68
C HIS A 140 14.44 -12.48 -3.89
N SER A 141 14.01 -13.14 -2.81
CA SER A 141 13.11 -14.28 -2.90
C SER A 141 11.79 -13.93 -3.58
N ALA A 142 11.24 -12.73 -3.33
CA ALA A 142 10.01 -12.28 -3.97
C ALA A 142 10.22 -11.88 -5.45
N GLU A 143 11.39 -11.35 -5.82
CA GLU A 143 11.76 -11.10 -7.23
C GLU A 143 11.88 -12.38 -8.05
N GLN A 144 12.38 -13.46 -7.43
CA GLN A 144 12.51 -14.76 -8.08
C GLN A 144 11.20 -15.56 -8.10
N MET A 145 10.20 -15.16 -7.32
CA MET A 145 8.93 -15.86 -7.24
C MET A 145 8.14 -15.69 -8.54
N LYS A 146 7.98 -16.79 -9.29
CA LYS A 146 7.12 -16.83 -10.47
C LYS A 146 5.69 -17.10 -10.02
N ILE A 147 4.84 -16.08 -10.15
CA ILE A 147 3.42 -16.21 -9.88
C ILE A 147 2.72 -16.54 -11.18
N ASP A 148 2.06 -17.68 -11.22
CA ASP A 148 1.27 -18.07 -12.38
C ASP A 148 0.09 -17.09 -12.55
N VAL A 149 0.16 -16.32 -13.63
CA VAL A 149 -0.82 -15.30 -13.98
C VAL A 149 -2.15 -15.90 -14.45
N GLN A 150 -2.19 -17.19 -14.81
CA GLN A 150 -3.42 -17.86 -15.26
C GLN A 150 -4.32 -18.25 -14.09
N THR A 151 -3.74 -18.61 -12.94
CA THR A 151 -4.46 -19.00 -11.73
C THR A 151 -4.85 -17.79 -10.86
N VAL A 152 -4.17 -16.66 -11.00
CA VAL A 152 -4.46 -15.44 -10.22
C VAL A 152 -5.38 -14.50 -11.01
N LYS A 153 -6.59 -14.23 -10.51
CA LYS A 153 -7.51 -13.25 -11.13
C LYS A 153 -6.98 -11.82 -10.96
N PHE A 154 -6.53 -11.23 -12.06
CA PHE A 154 -6.15 -9.82 -12.10
C PHE A 154 -7.40 -8.93 -12.08
N PRO A 155 -7.48 -7.93 -11.18
CA PRO A 155 -8.58 -6.98 -11.21
C PRO A 155 -8.55 -6.21 -12.54
N LYS A 156 -9.71 -6.10 -13.19
CA LYS A 156 -9.86 -5.29 -14.40
C LYS A 156 -9.57 -3.83 -14.07
N LYS A 157 -8.72 -3.20 -14.88
CA LYS A 157 -8.44 -1.77 -14.78
C LYS A 157 -9.60 -0.99 -15.39
N MET A 158 -10.10 0.01 -14.68
CA MET A 158 -11.15 0.91 -15.13
C MET A 158 -10.98 2.30 -14.50
N TYR A 159 -11.87 3.23 -14.82
CA TYR A 159 -11.89 4.56 -14.20
C TYR A 159 -13.08 4.70 -13.26
N CYS A 160 -12.86 5.41 -12.16
CA CYS A 160 -13.90 5.75 -11.21
C CYS A 160 -14.94 6.67 -11.88
N THR A 161 -16.21 6.27 -11.88
CA THR A 161 -17.30 7.06 -12.49
C THR A 161 -17.49 8.42 -11.82
N ARG A 162 -17.11 8.55 -10.55
CA ARG A 162 -17.27 9.80 -9.77
C ARG A 162 -16.10 10.77 -9.88
N CYS A 163 -14.87 10.28 -9.93
CA CYS A 163 -13.68 11.16 -9.86
C CYS A 163 -12.69 10.98 -11.00
N GLY A 164 -12.93 10.07 -11.95
CA GLY A 164 -12.08 9.84 -13.12
C GLY A 164 -10.75 9.15 -12.84
N PHE A 165 -10.36 8.93 -11.58
CA PHE A 165 -9.10 8.25 -11.25
C PHE A 165 -9.16 6.73 -11.51
N VAL A 166 -8.00 6.13 -11.78
CA VAL A 166 -7.83 4.69 -11.97
C VAL A 166 -8.40 3.91 -10.78
N SER A 167 -9.15 2.86 -11.08
CA SER A 167 -9.85 2.01 -10.13
C SER A 167 -9.95 0.59 -10.65
N SER A 168 -10.25 -0.35 -9.75
CA SER A 168 -10.61 -1.73 -10.09
C SER A 168 -12.10 -2.02 -9.92
N ASN A 169 -12.86 -1.01 -9.51
CA ASN A 169 -14.31 -1.02 -9.32
C ASN A 169 -14.91 0.26 -9.90
N GLU A 170 -16.23 0.28 -10.10
CA GLU A 170 -16.98 1.45 -10.57
C GLU A 170 -16.69 2.72 -9.75
N LEU A 171 -16.67 2.59 -8.42
CA LEU A 171 -16.22 3.64 -7.50
C LEU A 171 -14.85 3.28 -6.91
N CYS A 172 -13.90 4.21 -6.98
CA CYS A 172 -12.60 4.02 -6.34
C CYS A 172 -12.76 4.00 -4.81
N LYS A 173 -11.81 3.34 -4.13
CA LYS A 173 -11.86 3.18 -2.66
C LYS A 173 -11.93 4.54 -1.95
N ALA A 174 -11.27 5.57 -2.46
CA ALA A 174 -11.34 6.92 -1.87
C ALA A 174 -12.76 7.50 -1.93
N CYS A 175 -13.45 7.40 -3.07
CA CYS A 175 -14.84 7.84 -3.20
C CYS A 175 -15.78 7.07 -2.27
N VAL A 176 -15.58 5.75 -2.14
CA VAL A 176 -16.35 4.89 -1.22
C VAL A 176 -16.14 5.30 0.24
N LEU A 177 -14.88 5.50 0.65
CA LEU A 177 -14.56 5.91 2.02
C LEU A 177 -15.11 7.32 2.33
N LEU A 178 -15.00 8.26 1.40
CA LEU A 178 -15.53 9.61 1.56
C LEU A 178 -17.07 9.61 1.66
N GLN A 179 -17.74 8.82 0.84
CA GLN A 179 -19.20 8.64 0.93
C GLN A 179 -19.59 8.01 2.27
N GLY A 180 -18.85 7.01 2.75
CA GLY A 180 -19.05 6.41 4.06
C GLY A 180 -18.97 7.42 5.19
N LEU A 181 -17.98 8.33 5.15
CA LEU A 181 -17.84 9.41 6.13
C LEU A 181 -19.02 10.40 6.06
N ASN A 182 -19.37 10.87 4.86
CA ASN A 182 -20.46 11.85 4.68
C ASN A 182 -21.85 11.30 5.05
N THR A 183 -22.04 9.98 5.07
CA THR A 183 -23.32 9.33 5.37
C THR A 183 -23.38 8.72 6.77
N GLY A 184 -22.34 8.87 7.60
CA GLY A 184 -22.26 8.25 8.93
C GLY A 184 -22.12 6.71 8.90
N LYS A 185 -21.81 6.12 7.73
CA LYS A 185 -21.64 4.66 7.53
C LYS A 185 -20.18 4.28 7.33
N ALA A 186 -19.26 5.01 7.97
CA ALA A 186 -17.82 4.89 7.73
C ALA A 186 -17.26 3.49 8.00
N LYS A 187 -17.78 2.77 9.01
CA LYS A 187 -17.37 1.38 9.31
C LYS A 187 -17.74 0.39 8.19
N GLN A 188 -18.90 0.58 7.55
CA GLN A 188 -19.37 -0.27 6.45
C GLN A 188 -18.55 -0.05 5.17
N ALA A 189 -18.02 1.16 4.96
CA ALA A 189 -17.22 1.50 3.78
C ALA A 189 -15.84 0.82 3.74
N ILE A 190 -15.34 0.28 4.86
CA ILE A 190 -14.05 -0.41 4.94
C ILE A 190 -14.16 -1.84 4.41
N GLY A 191 -15.26 -2.53 4.71
CA GLY A 191 -15.48 -3.93 4.35
C GLY A 191 -15.53 -4.18 2.85
N ARG A 192 -15.04 -5.33 2.40
CA ARG A 192 -15.45 -5.90 1.11
C ARG A 192 -16.91 -6.34 1.27
N LYS A 193 -17.81 -5.98 0.34
CA LYS A 193 -19.07 -6.71 0.22
C LYS A 193 -18.69 -8.19 0.08
N LYS A 194 -19.14 -9.06 0.98
CA LYS A 194 -19.28 -10.47 0.63
C LYS A 194 -20.26 -10.45 -0.55
N ASN A 195 -19.86 -10.98 -1.70
CA ASN A 195 -20.85 -11.34 -2.70
C ASN A 195 -21.68 -12.45 -2.05
N ASP A 196 -22.86 -12.11 -1.55
CA ASP A 196 -23.88 -13.06 -1.12
C ASP A 196 -24.59 -13.65 -2.36
N ASP A 197 -23.80 -14.09 -3.33
CA ASP A 197 -24.27 -14.81 -4.52
C ASP A 197 -23.61 -16.19 -4.54
N GLN A 198 -24.03 -17.04 -3.61
CA GLN A 198 -23.97 -18.51 -3.72
C GLN A 198 -24.67 -19.18 -2.52
N VAL A 199 -25.98 -19.04 -2.43
CA VAL A 199 -26.82 -20.11 -1.88
C VAL A 199 -27.76 -20.52 -3.02
N LYS A 200 -27.36 -21.56 -3.76
CA LYS A 200 -28.29 -22.24 -4.67
C LYS A 200 -29.40 -22.87 -3.81
N PRO A 201 -30.67 -22.82 -4.23
CA PRO A 201 -31.71 -23.62 -3.59
C PRO A 201 -31.31 -25.11 -3.68
N ILE A 202 -31.43 -25.79 -2.56
CA ILE A 202 -31.37 -27.24 -2.49
C ILE A 202 -32.71 -27.72 -3.07
N ASP A 203 -32.65 -28.41 -4.21
CA ASP A 203 -33.70 -29.35 -4.61
C ASP A 203 -33.55 -30.64 -3.78
#